data_AF-A0A349JKH2-F1
#
_entry.id   AF-A0A349JKH2-F1
#
_cell.length_a   1.000
_cell.length_b   1.000
_cell.length_c   1.000
_cell.angle_alpha   90.00
_cell.angle_beta   90.00
_cell.angle_gamma   90.00
#
_symmetry.space_group_name_H-M   'P 1'
#
loop_
_entity.id
_entity.type
_entity.pdbx_description
1 polymer ?
#
loop_
_entity_poly.entity_id
_entity_poly.type
_entity_poly.pdbx_seq_one_letter_code
_entity_poly.pdbx_strand_id
1 'polypeptide(L)'
;MDACFEILLSTRQTLDYLEFHQETFTWGGVEYPQGEKYYVWGKYIKLVEREIPAHIIKRLPPVYGNLQWVNFSLQGKGLDLLESEVNGSEIDWEGKSFDDFLKLILTEQPQWVVVFEWHCDRIDSLYEQNVSECIGQIKNNLKWENNREGFLVLSVPENEIYSSMSVGGVAQTCQGFQPLANSESRLKPTEKLR
;
A
#
# COMPACT_ATOMS: atom_id res chain seq x y z
N MET A 1 15.12 9.48 -15.60
CA MET A 1 13.73 9.13 -15.94
C MET A 1 12.82 10.25 -15.46
N ASP A 2 11.76 10.58 -16.21
CA ASP A 2 10.80 11.63 -15.84
C ASP A 2 9.53 10.99 -15.27
N ALA A 3 9.63 10.43 -14.07
CA ALA A 3 8.46 9.94 -13.35
C ALA A 3 8.37 10.56 -11.97
N CYS A 4 7.15 10.79 -11.54
CA CYS A 4 6.84 11.16 -10.17
C CYS A 4 6.54 9.90 -9.36
N PHE A 5 7.23 9.77 -8.24
CA PHE A 5 7.00 8.74 -7.26
C PHE A 5 6.65 9.40 -5.94
N GLU A 6 5.42 9.20 -5.48
CA GLU A 6 4.91 9.78 -4.25
C GLU A 6 4.43 8.69 -3.29
N ILE A 7 4.61 8.93 -2.00
CA ILE A 7 4.12 8.05 -0.92
C ILE A 7 3.27 8.90 0.01
N LEU A 8 1.99 8.54 0.15
CA LEU A 8 1.10 9.15 1.13
C LEU A 8 1.01 8.24 2.33
N LEU A 9 1.26 8.79 3.52
CA LEU A 9 1.19 8.08 4.80
C LEU A 9 0.06 8.66 5.65
N SER A 10 -0.82 7.80 6.17
CA SER A 10 -2.04 8.19 6.90
C SER A 10 -1.79 8.70 8.32
N THR A 11 -0.59 8.43 8.86
CA THR A 11 -0.22 8.83 10.22
C THR A 11 1.05 9.66 10.22
N ARG A 12 1.09 10.69 11.07
CA ARG A 12 2.34 11.37 11.46
C ARG A 12 3.11 10.53 12.47
N GLN A 13 3.27 9.24 12.21
CA GLN A 13 4.27 8.50 12.95
C GLN A 13 5.64 9.07 12.59
N THR A 14 6.52 9.12 13.59
CA THR A 14 7.87 9.61 13.38
C THR A 14 8.59 8.63 12.45
N LEU A 15 9.20 9.16 11.40
CA LEU A 15 10.04 8.40 10.48
C LEU A 15 11.44 8.24 11.09
N ASP A 16 11.52 7.68 12.31
CA ASP A 16 12.75 7.63 13.12
C ASP A 16 13.86 6.78 12.48
N TYR A 17 13.49 5.93 11.52
CA TYR A 17 14.40 5.15 10.70
C TYR A 17 14.99 5.93 9.52
N LEU A 18 14.55 7.17 9.28
CA LEU A 18 15.10 8.07 8.28
C LEU A 18 15.86 9.22 8.93
N GLU A 19 16.91 9.67 8.27
CA GLU A 19 17.67 10.85 8.72
C GLU A 19 16.87 12.11 8.36
N PHE A 20 16.38 12.82 9.38
CA PHE A 20 15.63 14.07 9.20
C PHE A 20 16.57 15.25 8.98
N HIS A 21 16.24 16.06 7.98
CA HIS A 21 16.95 17.30 7.68
C HIS A 21 15.97 18.44 7.43
N GLN A 22 16.29 19.59 8.00
CA GLN A 22 15.69 20.87 7.68
C GLN A 22 16.78 21.92 7.85
N GLU A 23 16.94 22.82 6.89
CA GLU A 23 17.89 23.91 7.03
C GLU A 23 17.44 24.79 8.20
N THR A 24 18.39 25.37 8.93
CA THR A 24 18.07 26.32 10.00
C THR A 24 18.96 27.55 9.85
N PHE A 25 18.40 28.69 10.19
CA PHE A 25 19.13 29.95 10.26
C PHE A 25 19.14 30.44 11.71
N THR A 26 20.32 30.77 12.22
CA THR A 26 20.46 31.28 13.58
C THR A 26 20.45 32.80 13.59
N TRP A 27 19.50 33.40 14.30
CA TRP A 27 19.45 34.85 14.54
C TRP A 27 19.35 35.16 16.03
N GLY A 28 20.31 35.92 16.55
CA GLY A 28 20.32 36.28 17.98
C GLY A 28 20.43 35.08 18.93
N GLY A 29 21.05 33.97 18.50
CA GLY A 29 21.16 32.73 19.27
C GLY A 29 19.91 31.84 19.24
N VAL A 30 18.89 32.20 18.46
CA VAL A 30 17.69 31.38 18.24
C VAL A 30 17.77 30.76 16.85
N GLU A 31 17.53 29.46 16.75
CA GLU A 31 17.44 28.74 15.47
C GLU A 31 16.02 28.84 14.89
N TYR A 32 15.93 29.23 13.62
CA TYR A 32 14.69 29.32 12.87
C TYR A 32 14.74 28.33 11.70
N PRO A 33 13.75 27.44 11.56
CA PRO A 33 13.70 26.52 10.42
C PRO A 33 13.58 27.29 9.11
N GLN A 34 14.32 26.82 8.10
CA GLN A 34 14.40 27.32 6.74
C GLN A 34 14.24 26.16 5.76
N GLY A 35 13.67 26.46 4.59
CA GLY A 35 13.54 25.48 3.51
C GLY A 35 12.56 24.34 3.79
N GLU A 36 12.52 23.42 2.83
CA GLU A 36 11.66 22.23 2.87
C GLU A 36 12.22 21.18 3.84
N LYS A 37 11.32 20.46 4.51
CA LYS A 37 11.68 19.29 5.31
C LYS A 37 11.95 18.12 4.38
N TYR A 38 13.04 17.40 4.63
CA TYR A 38 13.33 16.19 3.89
C TYR A 38 13.92 15.09 4.78
N TYR A 39 13.73 13.86 4.33
CA TYR A 39 14.18 12.67 5.00
C TYR A 39 15.09 11.89 4.05
N VAL A 40 16.14 11.28 4.60
CA VAL A 40 17.16 10.60 3.80
C VAL A 40 17.27 9.13 4.22
N TRP A 41 17.31 8.25 3.22
CA TRP A 41 17.67 6.85 3.37
C TRP A 41 18.93 6.56 2.56
N GLY A 42 20.06 6.52 3.25
CA GLY A 42 21.36 6.35 2.62
C GLY A 42 21.66 7.51 1.67
N LYS A 43 22.33 7.23 0.56
CA LYS A 43 22.85 8.28 -0.32
C LYS A 43 21.90 8.71 -1.43
N TYR A 44 20.98 7.82 -1.83
CA TYR A 44 20.27 7.93 -3.11
C TYR A 44 18.78 8.20 -2.97
N ILE A 45 18.21 8.00 -1.78
CA ILE A 45 16.78 8.13 -1.52
C ILE A 45 16.57 9.36 -0.63
N LYS A 46 15.91 10.37 -1.19
CA LYS A 46 15.50 11.58 -0.49
C LYS A 46 13.99 11.72 -0.60
N LEU A 47 13.30 11.80 0.54
CA LEU A 47 11.88 12.11 0.60
C LEU A 47 11.69 13.56 0.96
N VAL A 48 10.89 14.29 0.20
CA VAL A 48 10.54 15.69 0.49
C VAL A 48 9.06 15.77 0.77
N GLU A 49 8.70 16.35 1.92
CA GLU A 49 7.31 16.58 2.28
C GLU A 49 6.71 17.62 1.34
N ARG A 50 5.56 17.31 0.73
CA ARG A 50 4.87 18.18 -0.23
C ARG A 50 3.37 18.15 -0.02
N GLU A 51 2.66 19.09 -0.67
CA GLU A 51 1.21 19.00 -0.80
C GLU A 51 0.83 17.85 -1.73
N ILE A 52 -0.37 17.28 -1.55
CA ILE A 52 -0.88 16.23 -2.44
C ILE A 52 -1.45 16.89 -3.68
N PRO A 53 -0.98 16.55 -4.88
CA PRO A 53 -1.58 17.01 -6.12
C PRO A 53 -3.09 16.70 -6.20
N ALA A 54 -3.87 17.69 -6.66
CA ALA A 54 -5.33 17.61 -6.66
C ALA A 54 -5.88 16.45 -7.53
N HIS A 55 -5.13 16.01 -8.55
CA HIS A 55 -5.55 14.88 -9.39
C HIS A 55 -5.41 13.54 -8.67
N ILE A 56 -4.42 13.38 -7.78
CA ILE A 56 -4.28 12.19 -6.92
C ILE A 56 -5.47 12.10 -5.97
N ILE A 57 -5.80 13.19 -5.27
CA ILE A 57 -6.94 13.24 -4.32
C ILE A 57 -8.24 12.81 -4.99
N LYS A 58 -8.49 13.28 -6.23
CA LYS A 58 -9.70 12.96 -7.00
C LYS A 58 -9.80 11.48 -7.39
N ARG A 59 -8.69 10.74 -7.40
CA ARG A 59 -8.63 9.32 -7.74
C ARG A 59 -8.69 8.40 -6.53
N LEU A 60 -8.47 8.92 -5.33
CA LEU A 60 -8.56 8.14 -4.10
C LEU A 60 -10.02 7.71 -3.84
N PRO A 61 -10.27 6.45 -3.47
CA PRO A 61 -11.58 6.03 -3.01
C PRO A 61 -12.03 6.83 -1.77
N PRO A 62 -13.35 6.99 -1.53
CA PRO A 62 -13.86 7.80 -0.42
C PRO A 62 -13.32 7.42 0.96
N VAL A 63 -13.01 6.14 1.18
CA VAL A 63 -12.42 5.65 2.44
C VAL A 63 -11.05 6.26 2.69
N TYR A 64 -10.24 6.45 1.64
CA TYR A 64 -8.91 7.06 1.70
C TYR A 64 -9.00 8.59 1.63
N GLY A 65 -9.99 9.15 0.92
CA GLY A 65 -10.14 10.60 0.74
C GLY A 65 -10.43 11.40 2.02
N ASN A 66 -10.94 10.76 3.07
CA ASN A 66 -11.25 11.41 4.36
C ASN A 66 -10.12 11.34 5.38
N LEU A 67 -9.03 10.65 5.08
CA LEU A 67 -7.88 10.52 5.98
C LEU A 67 -6.96 11.74 5.87
N GLN A 68 -6.25 12.03 6.97
CA GLN A 68 -5.15 12.99 6.93
C GLN A 68 -3.92 12.30 6.37
N TRP A 69 -3.38 12.85 5.29
CA TRP A 69 -2.23 12.29 4.61
C TRP A 69 -1.03 13.23 4.73
N VAL A 70 0.14 12.65 4.96
CA VAL A 70 1.42 13.32 4.73
C VAL A 70 1.98 12.76 3.42
N ASN A 71 2.29 13.64 2.47
CA ASN A 71 2.80 13.25 1.17
C ASN A 71 4.31 13.46 1.08
N PHE A 72 4.98 12.42 0.63
CA PHE A 72 6.41 12.41 0.37
C PHE A 72 6.67 12.18 -1.11
N SER A 73 7.27 13.18 -1.75
CA SER A 73 7.80 13.03 -3.10
C SER A 73 9.23 12.49 -3.02
N LEU A 74 9.48 11.39 -3.71
CA LEU A 74 10.83 10.86 -3.86
C LEU A 74 11.63 11.72 -4.83
N GLN A 75 12.77 12.22 -4.35
CA GLN A 75 13.74 12.97 -5.12
C GLN A 75 15.10 12.26 -5.11
N GLY A 76 15.95 12.67 -6.05
CA GLY A 76 17.29 12.13 -6.21
C GLY A 76 17.33 11.01 -7.24
N LYS A 77 18.39 10.18 -7.16
CA LYS A 77 18.67 9.12 -8.15
C LYS A 77 18.10 7.76 -7.78
N GLY A 78 17.43 7.62 -6.63
CA GLY A 78 16.95 6.33 -6.13
C GLY A 78 16.10 5.57 -7.14
N LEU A 79 15.15 6.25 -7.80
CA LEU A 79 14.29 5.60 -8.79
C LEU A 79 15.05 5.22 -10.09
N ASP A 80 15.93 6.10 -10.58
CA ASP A 80 16.78 5.81 -11.75
C ASP A 80 17.73 4.62 -11.51
N LEU A 81 18.26 4.51 -10.28
CA LEU A 81 19.13 3.42 -9.88
C LEU A 81 18.33 2.11 -9.73
N LEU A 82 17.13 2.16 -9.15
CA LEU A 82 16.24 0.99 -9.11
C LEU A 82 15.85 0.53 -10.52
N GLU A 83 15.56 1.46 -11.44
CA GLU A 83 15.32 1.13 -12.84
C GLU A 83 16.53 0.40 -13.43
N SER A 84 17.74 0.93 -13.23
CA SER A 84 18.98 0.34 -13.73
C SER A 84 19.21 -1.07 -13.14
N GLU A 85 18.97 -1.25 -11.84
CA GLU A 85 19.09 -2.53 -11.14
C GLU A 85 18.13 -3.58 -11.69
N VAL A 86 16.84 -3.22 -11.82
CA VAL A 86 15.81 -4.12 -12.36
C VAL A 86 16.10 -4.56 -13.80
N ASN A 87 16.81 -3.71 -14.56
CA ASN A 87 17.22 -4.00 -15.94
C ASN A 87 18.64 -4.62 -16.04
N GLY A 88 19.21 -5.10 -14.92
CA GLY A 88 20.41 -5.94 -14.91
C GLY A 88 21.72 -5.23 -14.60
N SER A 89 21.68 -3.96 -14.19
CA SER A 89 22.87 -3.26 -13.69
C SER A 89 23.16 -3.62 -12.24
N GLU A 90 24.43 -3.74 -11.87
CA GLU A 90 24.83 -3.88 -10.47
C GLU A 90 24.92 -2.49 -9.82
N ILE A 91 24.14 -2.27 -8.76
CA ILE A 91 24.10 -1.01 -8.02
C ILE A 91 24.61 -1.25 -6.60
N ASP A 92 25.63 -0.48 -6.21
CA ASP A 92 26.07 -0.44 -4.81
C ASP A 92 25.21 0.55 -4.02
N TRP A 93 24.29 0.01 -3.22
CA TRP A 93 23.42 0.79 -2.33
C TRP A 93 24.08 1.14 -0.98
N GLU A 94 25.37 0.85 -0.79
CA GLU A 94 26.12 1.10 0.46
C GLU A 94 25.40 0.51 1.70
N GLY A 95 24.72 -0.64 1.52
CA GLY A 95 23.98 -1.35 2.57
C GLY A 95 22.56 -0.84 2.87
N LYS A 96 22.08 0.21 2.19
CA LYS A 96 20.73 0.78 2.34
C LYS A 96 19.95 0.70 1.02
N SER A 97 19.46 -0.50 0.68
CA SER A 97 18.77 -0.75 -0.60
C SER A 97 17.41 -0.06 -0.72
N PHE A 98 16.94 0.11 -1.96
CA PHE A 98 15.61 0.68 -2.24
C PHE A 98 14.47 -0.27 -1.83
N ASP A 99 14.65 -1.58 -2.04
CA ASP A 99 13.69 -2.59 -1.61
C ASP A 99 13.52 -2.59 -0.08
N ASP A 100 14.61 -2.45 0.68
CA ASP A 100 14.55 -2.39 2.15
C ASP A 100 13.89 -1.09 2.62
N PHE A 101 14.16 0.02 1.94
CA PHE A 101 13.45 1.28 2.17
C PHE A 101 11.94 1.13 1.99
N LEU A 102 11.49 0.60 0.85
CA LEU A 102 10.06 0.40 0.58
C LEU A 102 9.42 -0.57 1.58
N LYS A 103 10.08 -1.69 1.89
CA LYS A 103 9.57 -2.64 2.89
C LYS A 103 9.39 -1.95 4.23
N LEU A 104 10.39 -1.21 4.69
CA LEU A 104 10.35 -0.55 5.98
C LEU A 104 9.26 0.51 6.04
N ILE A 105 9.27 1.46 5.11
CA ILE A 105 8.32 2.60 5.15
C ILE A 105 6.87 2.17 4.98
N LEU A 106 6.60 1.12 4.20
CA LEU A 106 5.24 0.65 3.96
C LEU A 106 4.75 -0.35 5.03
N THR A 107 5.66 -1.05 5.73
CA THR A 107 5.28 -1.98 6.80
C THR A 107 5.05 -1.26 8.13
N GLU A 108 5.82 -0.21 8.41
CA GLU A 108 5.68 0.56 9.65
C GLU A 108 4.43 1.47 9.65
N GLN A 109 3.69 1.55 8.56
CA GLN A 109 2.55 2.47 8.41
C GLN A 109 1.23 1.71 8.27
N PRO A 110 0.20 2.04 9.08
CA PRO A 110 -1.05 1.28 9.10
C PRO A 110 -1.84 1.40 7.79
N GLN A 111 -1.75 2.57 7.15
CA GLN A 111 -2.28 2.79 5.82
C GLN A 111 -1.34 3.70 5.03
N TRP A 112 -1.06 3.29 3.81
CA TRP A 112 -0.24 3.98 2.84
C TRP A 112 -0.89 3.96 1.46
N VAL A 113 -0.52 4.93 0.63
CA VAL A 113 -0.78 4.94 -0.81
C VAL A 113 0.54 5.21 -1.53
N VAL A 114 0.86 4.39 -2.51
CA VAL A 114 1.96 4.65 -3.45
C VAL A 114 1.39 5.18 -4.75
N VAL A 115 1.99 6.27 -5.23
CA VAL A 115 1.67 6.89 -6.51
C VAL A 115 2.89 6.77 -7.41
N PHE A 116 2.66 6.28 -8.62
CA PHE A 116 3.66 6.23 -9.67
C PHE A 116 3.07 6.86 -10.92
N GLU A 117 3.63 7.97 -11.39
CA GLU A 117 3.16 8.66 -12.60
C GLU A 117 4.31 8.89 -13.56
N TRP A 118 4.20 8.34 -14.76
CA TRP A 118 5.05 8.79 -15.87
C TRP A 118 4.66 10.21 -16.27
N HIS A 119 5.63 11.09 -16.43
CA HIS A 119 5.44 12.52 -16.75
C HIS A 119 4.56 13.32 -15.77
N CYS A 120 4.21 12.75 -14.60
CA CYS A 120 3.51 13.41 -13.49
C CYS A 120 2.12 13.97 -13.85
N ASP A 121 1.44 13.40 -14.84
CA ASP A 121 0.17 13.94 -15.36
C ASP A 121 -0.97 12.91 -15.47
N ARG A 122 -0.68 11.62 -15.27
CA ARG A 122 -1.66 10.56 -15.58
C ARG A 122 -1.57 9.35 -14.65
N ILE A 123 -2.75 8.95 -14.16
CA ILE A 123 -3.01 7.71 -13.44
C ILE A 123 -3.99 6.87 -14.28
N ASP A 124 -3.49 5.74 -14.77
CA ASP A 124 -4.23 4.77 -15.57
C ASP A 124 -4.96 3.76 -14.69
N SER A 125 -4.27 3.26 -13.66
CA SER A 125 -4.70 2.09 -12.89
C SER A 125 -4.74 2.36 -11.39
N LEU A 126 -5.64 1.68 -10.69
CA LEU A 126 -5.76 1.69 -9.23
C LEU A 126 -5.75 0.25 -8.74
N TYR A 127 -4.85 -0.05 -7.80
CA TYR A 127 -4.66 -1.37 -7.23
C TYR A 127 -4.80 -1.33 -5.71
N GLU A 128 -5.26 -2.44 -5.14
CA GLU A 128 -5.21 -2.71 -3.70
C GLU A 128 -4.26 -3.89 -3.50
N GLN A 129 -3.15 -3.66 -2.80
CA GLN A 129 -2.05 -4.63 -2.72
C GLN A 129 -1.38 -4.61 -1.34
N ASN A 130 -0.77 -5.73 -0.97
CA ASN A 130 0.16 -5.76 0.16
C ASN A 130 1.54 -5.18 -0.23
N VAL A 131 2.43 -5.02 0.75
CA VAL A 131 3.76 -4.42 0.56
C VAL A 131 4.59 -5.16 -0.51
N SER A 132 4.58 -6.50 -0.49
CA SER A 132 5.36 -7.32 -1.43
C SER A 132 4.87 -7.17 -2.86
N GLU A 133 3.54 -7.19 -3.04
CA GLU A 133 2.88 -6.96 -4.33
C GLU A 133 3.15 -5.55 -4.86
N CYS A 134 3.06 -4.53 -4.01
CA CYS A 134 3.37 -3.15 -4.38
C CYS A 134 4.81 -2.97 -4.86
N ILE A 135 5.79 -3.55 -4.14
CA ILE A 135 7.20 -3.53 -4.57
C ILE A 135 7.34 -4.25 -5.91
N GLY A 136 6.70 -5.41 -6.07
CA GLY A 136 6.64 -6.13 -7.33
C GLY A 136 6.07 -5.29 -8.48
N GLN A 137 4.98 -4.56 -8.24
CA GLN A 137 4.33 -3.67 -9.21
C GLN A 137 5.28 -2.55 -9.66
N ILE A 138 5.93 -1.87 -8.71
CA ILE A 138 6.91 -0.80 -9.00
C ILE A 138 8.04 -1.36 -9.86
N LYS A 139 8.67 -2.47 -9.45
CA LYS A 139 9.77 -3.07 -10.19
C LYS A 139 9.35 -3.52 -11.58
N ASN A 140 8.17 -4.15 -11.71
CA ASN A 140 7.66 -4.55 -13.01
C ASN A 140 7.40 -3.33 -13.93
N ASN A 141 6.93 -2.21 -13.41
CA ASN A 141 6.70 -0.99 -14.20
C ASN A 141 8.01 -0.31 -14.64
N LEU A 142 9.13 -0.60 -13.97
CA LEU A 142 10.46 -0.09 -14.30
C LEU A 142 11.21 -0.90 -15.36
N LYS A 143 10.78 -2.13 -15.66
CA LYS A 143 11.39 -2.96 -16.72
C LYS A 143 11.20 -2.32 -18.10
N TRP A 144 12.27 -2.28 -18.90
CA TRP A 144 12.25 -1.67 -20.24
C TRP A 144 11.35 -2.38 -21.25
N GLU A 145 11.12 -3.68 -21.05
CA GLU A 145 10.27 -4.52 -21.91
C GLU A 145 8.77 -4.35 -21.62
N ASN A 146 8.41 -3.76 -20.49
CA ASN A 146 7.02 -3.60 -20.09
C ASN A 146 6.44 -2.26 -20.54
N ASN A 147 5.12 -2.25 -20.74
CA ASN A 147 4.41 -0.99 -20.91
C ASN A 147 4.40 -0.24 -19.58
N ARG A 148 4.81 1.01 -19.64
CA ARG A 148 4.89 1.90 -18.49
C ARG A 148 3.53 2.54 -18.27
N GLU A 149 2.89 2.23 -17.16
CA GLU A 149 1.62 2.83 -16.76
C GLU A 149 1.79 3.76 -15.55
N GLY A 150 0.92 4.77 -15.45
CA GLY A 150 0.74 5.49 -14.20
C GLY A 150 -0.25 4.74 -13.31
N PHE A 151 0.06 4.56 -12.03
CA PHE A 151 -0.80 3.80 -11.13
C PHE A 151 -0.82 4.34 -9.70
N LEU A 152 -1.88 3.97 -8.99
CA LEU A 152 -2.01 4.09 -7.55
C LEU A 152 -2.07 2.69 -6.92
N VAL A 153 -1.35 2.49 -5.83
CA VAL A 153 -1.48 1.30 -4.98
C VAL A 153 -1.95 1.72 -3.61
N LEU A 154 -3.08 1.20 -3.18
CA LEU A 154 -3.62 1.37 -1.85
C LEU A 154 -3.22 0.16 -0.99
N SER A 155 -2.79 0.42 0.24
CA SER A 155 -2.62 -0.61 1.27
C SER A 155 -3.92 -1.38 1.51
N VAL A 156 -3.87 -2.71 1.51
CA VAL A 156 -5.02 -3.54 1.93
C VAL A 156 -5.23 -3.40 3.44
N PRO A 157 -6.44 -3.03 3.92
CA PRO A 157 -6.73 -2.99 5.35
C PRO A 157 -6.59 -4.39 5.97
N GLU A 158 -5.91 -4.52 7.11
CA GLU A 158 -5.72 -5.81 7.81
C GLU A 158 -7.06 -6.52 8.15
N ASN A 159 -8.19 -5.80 8.17
CA ASN A 159 -9.51 -6.35 8.45
C ASN A 159 -10.11 -7.21 7.32
N GLU A 160 -9.50 -7.28 6.13
CA GLU A 160 -10.01 -8.11 5.02
C GLU A 160 -9.29 -9.46 4.84
N ILE A 161 -8.16 -9.67 5.55
CA ILE A 161 -7.36 -10.90 5.45
C ILE A 161 -8.12 -12.14 5.99
N TYR A 162 -9.13 -11.94 6.85
CA TYR A 162 -9.94 -13.02 7.40
C TYR A 162 -11.15 -13.44 6.53
N SER A 163 -11.47 -12.72 5.45
CA SER A 163 -12.65 -13.04 4.64
C SER A 163 -12.36 -14.04 3.50
N SER A 164 -11.10 -14.20 3.08
CA SER A 164 -10.72 -15.02 1.93
C SER A 164 -10.34 -16.48 2.24
N MET A 165 -10.32 -16.91 3.52
CA MET A 165 -9.98 -18.29 3.90
C MET A 165 -11.19 -19.23 4.12
N SER A 166 -12.40 -18.89 3.65
CA SER A 166 -13.58 -19.77 3.82
C SER A 166 -14.18 -20.32 2.53
N VAL A 167 -13.37 -20.92 1.64
CA VAL A 167 -13.91 -21.87 0.64
C VAL A 167 -12.98 -23.07 0.49
N GLY A 168 -13.35 -24.17 1.15
CA GLY A 168 -12.82 -25.50 0.92
C GLY A 168 -13.93 -26.52 1.18
N GLY A 169 -14.80 -26.71 0.18
CA GLY A 169 -15.93 -27.63 0.25
C GLY A 169 -15.54 -29.09 0.06
N VAL A 170 -16.43 -29.99 0.48
CA VAL A 170 -16.58 -31.32 -0.13
C VAL A 170 -18.07 -31.63 -0.23
N ALA A 171 -18.56 -31.74 -1.47
CA ALA A 171 -19.83 -32.37 -1.81
C ALA A 171 -19.53 -33.72 -2.46
N GLN A 172 -20.18 -34.79 -2.00
CA GLN A 172 -20.45 -36.10 -2.64
C GLN A 172 -20.84 -37.08 -1.50
N THR A 173 -21.86 -37.93 -1.55
CA THR A 173 -22.66 -38.55 -2.62
C THR A 173 -23.96 -39.10 -2.02
N CYS A 174 -25.02 -39.16 -2.82
CA CYS A 174 -26.20 -39.99 -2.56
C CYS A 174 -25.89 -41.46 -2.88
N GLN A 175 -26.23 -42.41 -2.01
CA GLN A 175 -26.73 -43.75 -2.36
C GLN A 175 -27.30 -44.45 -1.10
N GLY A 176 -28.40 -45.18 -1.31
CA GLY A 176 -29.41 -45.48 -0.29
C GLY A 176 -29.17 -46.73 0.56
N PHE A 177 -30.02 -46.89 1.57
CA PHE A 177 -30.53 -48.17 2.09
C PHE A 177 -31.80 -47.90 2.93
N GLN A 178 -32.78 -48.79 2.79
CA GLN A 178 -34.17 -48.69 3.27
C GLN A 178 -34.35 -49.29 4.71
N PRO A 179 -35.55 -49.29 5.30
CA PRO A 179 -35.84 -48.86 6.67
C PRO A 179 -36.03 -50.01 7.68
N LEU A 180 -36.11 -49.72 8.99
CA LEU A 180 -36.68 -50.65 9.97
C LEU A 180 -37.32 -49.94 11.19
N ALA A 181 -38.62 -50.21 11.34
CA ALA A 181 -39.39 -50.49 12.57
C ALA A 181 -39.64 -49.40 13.64
N ASN A 182 -40.93 -49.07 13.73
CA ASN A 182 -41.80 -49.08 14.91
C ASN A 182 -41.35 -48.41 16.22
N SER A 183 -42.13 -47.41 16.65
CA SER A 183 -42.98 -47.62 17.84
C SER A 183 -44.07 -46.57 17.94
N GLU A 184 -45.25 -47.07 18.26
CA GLU A 184 -46.51 -46.35 18.47
C GLU A 184 -46.44 -45.45 19.70
N SER A 185 -47.11 -44.30 19.65
CA SER A 185 -48.00 -43.91 20.75
C SER A 185 -49.05 -42.92 20.26
N ARG A 186 -50.29 -43.43 20.20
CA ARG A 186 -51.53 -42.67 20.22
C ARG A 186 -51.60 -41.84 21.50
N LEU A 187 -52.17 -40.64 21.41
CA LEU A 187 -53.43 -40.29 22.07
C LEU A 187 -53.99 -38.98 21.49
N LYS A 188 -55.31 -38.88 21.59
CA LYS A 188 -56.25 -38.17 20.72
C LYS A 188 -56.77 -36.85 21.36
N PRO A 189 -57.64 -36.08 20.66
CA PRO A 189 -57.85 -34.64 20.82
C PRO A 189 -59.16 -34.28 21.55
N THR A 190 -59.29 -33.00 21.94
CA THR A 190 -60.52 -32.28 22.37
C THR A 190 -60.16 -30.79 22.45
N GLU A 191 -60.92 -29.75 22.09
CA GLU A 191 -62.32 -29.48 21.73
C GLU A 191 -62.34 -28.11 21.00
N LYS A 192 -62.94 -27.99 19.80
CA LYS A 192 -64.22 -27.31 19.48
C LYS A 192 -64.54 -25.93 20.12
N LEU A 193 -64.61 -24.93 19.24
CA LEU A 193 -65.72 -23.98 18.99
C LEU A 193 -66.33 -23.21 20.19
N ARG A 194 -66.08 -21.90 20.21
CA ARG A 194 -67.11 -20.85 19.99
C ARG A 194 -66.48 -19.57 19.47
#